data_AF-A0A8H5LL54-F1
#
_entry.id   AF-A0A8H5LL54-F1
#
_cell.length_a   1.000
_cell.length_b   1.000
_cell.length_c   1.000
_cell.angle_alpha   90.00
_cell.angle_beta   90.00
_cell.angle_gamma   90.00
#
_symmetry.space_group_name_H-M   'P 1'
#
loop_
_entity.id
_entity.type
_entity.pdbx_description
1 polymer ?
#
loop_
_entity_poly.entity_id
_entity_poly.type
_entity_poly.pdbx_seq_one_letter_code
_entity_poly.pdbx_strand_id
1 'polypeptide(L)'
;MFCRPVPEPYALQVLEPSTVTDIYSMTTSYAPEVFTITSTFHRLSSDDHQCVKHREKLRLYLLVMVLGQYIFAISLVYLATGAWAQSGAWQQCGGIGWTGPTTCVAGYTCVSSNPYFSQCIPGNPTPTSSPGGTGTTTSTGPSPTGSQIRSDQDPTFHFYLQNSNGSAVLGPEASSGYFTIGTTISLPSSSGGTGKLYLNVDKTTTTVSYYPLVFGATATTTDWGLEGDTIIETNPRQLNFLTCATTNTGVYSVYLQTGNDTPPGKTCSLTSLHLDCLC
;
A
#
# COMPACT_ATOMS: atom_id res chain seq x y z
N MET A 1 -4.70 -42.72 -51.57
CA MET A 1 -5.41 -43.03 -52.83
C MET A 1 -6.84 -42.54 -52.64
N PHE A 2 -7.29 -41.70 -53.56
CA PHE A 2 -8.49 -40.88 -53.49
C PHE A 2 -9.80 -41.67 -53.53
N CYS A 3 -10.83 -41.09 -52.89
CA CYS A 3 -12.24 -41.39 -53.11
C CYS A 3 -12.60 -41.33 -54.60
N ARG A 4 -13.40 -42.28 -55.08
CA ARG A 4 -14.10 -42.19 -56.36
C ARG A 4 -15.55 -42.66 -56.23
N PRO A 5 -16.45 -42.12 -57.09
CA PRO A 5 -17.79 -41.75 -56.72
C PRO A 5 -18.83 -42.82 -57.06
N VAL A 6 -19.96 -42.65 -56.38
CA VAL A 6 -21.20 -43.41 -56.48
C VAL A 6 -21.90 -43.12 -57.81
N PRO A 7 -22.47 -44.14 -58.47
CA PRO A 7 -23.75 -44.02 -59.12
C PRO A 7 -24.78 -44.83 -58.35
N GLU A 8 -25.84 -44.14 -57.95
CA GLU A 8 -27.10 -44.70 -57.47
C GLU A 8 -27.66 -45.68 -58.52
N PRO A 9 -28.44 -46.69 -58.10
CA PRO A 9 -29.86 -46.39 -58.04
C PRO A 9 -30.58 -47.01 -56.82
N TYR A 10 -31.42 -46.16 -56.23
CA TYR A 10 -32.80 -46.41 -55.83
C TYR A 10 -33.22 -47.81 -55.34
N ALA A 11 -33.80 -47.71 -54.13
CA ALA A 11 -35.00 -48.38 -53.66
C ALA A 11 -34.82 -49.66 -52.82
N LEU A 12 -34.70 -49.37 -51.52
CA LEU A 12 -35.40 -49.97 -50.38
C LEU A 12 -35.22 -51.47 -50.14
N GLN A 13 -34.45 -51.79 -49.09
CA GLN A 13 -35.03 -52.39 -47.89
C GLN A 13 -34.06 -52.44 -46.71
N VAL A 14 -34.63 -52.23 -45.52
CA VAL A 14 -34.20 -52.73 -44.20
C VAL A 14 -32.80 -52.27 -43.76
N LEU A 15 -32.76 -51.10 -43.13
CA LEU A 15 -31.58 -50.54 -42.47
C LEU A 15 -31.40 -51.16 -41.08
N GLU A 16 -30.45 -52.08 -40.97
CA GLU A 16 -29.76 -52.35 -39.71
C GLU A 16 -28.99 -51.09 -39.30
N PRO A 17 -29.16 -50.53 -38.09
CA PRO A 17 -28.26 -49.51 -37.62
C PRO A 17 -27.00 -50.20 -37.12
N SER A 18 -26.00 -50.17 -37.99
CA SER A 18 -24.62 -50.03 -37.54
C SER A 18 -24.50 -48.78 -36.65
N THR A 19 -23.56 -48.84 -35.72
CA THR A 19 -22.89 -47.69 -35.06
C THR A 19 -23.64 -46.90 -33.97
N VAL A 20 -23.05 -47.01 -32.76
CA VAL A 20 -22.77 -45.94 -31.78
C VAL A 20 -23.96 -45.30 -31.08
N THR A 21 -24.08 -45.56 -29.77
CA THR A 21 -24.04 -44.55 -28.68
C THR A 21 -24.43 -45.24 -27.36
N ASP A 22 -23.58 -45.18 -26.32
CA ASP A 22 -24.09 -45.27 -24.95
C ASP A 22 -24.80 -43.93 -24.67
N ILE A 23 -26.12 -43.94 -24.87
CA ILE A 23 -27.01 -42.82 -24.60
C ILE A 23 -27.35 -42.86 -23.11
N TYR A 24 -26.92 -41.84 -22.37
CA TYR A 24 -27.50 -41.56 -21.06
C TYR A 24 -28.84 -40.85 -21.27
N SER A 25 -29.95 -41.60 -21.24
CA SER A 25 -31.28 -41.00 -21.24
C SER A 25 -31.78 -40.83 -19.80
N MET A 26 -31.61 -39.64 -19.25
CA MET A 26 -32.46 -39.17 -18.16
C MET A 26 -33.72 -38.57 -18.79
N THR A 27 -34.84 -39.25 -18.67
CA THR A 27 -36.14 -38.64 -18.95
C THR A 27 -36.65 -37.99 -17.66
N THR A 28 -36.58 -36.67 -17.61
CA THR A 28 -37.21 -35.86 -16.56
C THR A 28 -38.59 -35.45 -17.06
N SER A 29 -39.65 -36.02 -16.50
CA SER A 29 -41.02 -35.56 -16.74
C SER A 29 -41.49 -34.68 -15.58
N TYR A 30 -41.90 -33.46 -15.90
CA TYR A 30 -42.45 -32.49 -14.94
C TYR A 30 -43.96 -32.70 -14.80
N ALA A 31 -44.42 -33.03 -13.60
CA ALA A 31 -45.78 -32.78 -13.14
C ALA A 31 -45.68 -32.32 -11.67
N PRO A 32 -46.49 -31.34 -11.25
CA PRO A 32 -46.39 -30.81 -9.89
C PRO A 32 -46.91 -31.89 -8.94
N GLU A 33 -46.03 -32.49 -8.14
CA GLU A 33 -46.23 -32.86 -6.72
C GLU A 33 -45.33 -34.03 -6.24
N VAL A 34 -44.71 -34.87 -7.08
CA VAL A 34 -43.80 -35.94 -6.59
C VAL A 34 -42.68 -36.28 -7.58
N PHE A 35 -41.43 -36.30 -7.12
CA PHE A 35 -40.25 -36.65 -7.92
C PHE A 35 -39.86 -38.12 -7.68
N THR A 36 -39.87 -38.95 -8.72
CA THR A 36 -39.45 -40.36 -8.62
C THR A 36 -38.51 -40.72 -9.76
N ILE A 37 -37.30 -41.18 -9.44
CA ILE A 37 -36.33 -41.68 -10.42
C ILE A 37 -36.29 -43.20 -10.32
N THR A 38 -36.53 -43.90 -11.43
CA THR A 38 -36.38 -45.36 -11.52
C THR A 38 -35.15 -45.68 -12.38
N SER A 39 -34.23 -46.50 -11.86
CA SER A 39 -33.04 -46.95 -12.59
C SER A 39 -33.05 -48.47 -12.71
N THR A 40 -32.96 -48.98 -13.94
CA THR A 40 -32.92 -50.42 -14.22
C THR A 40 -31.48 -50.83 -14.54
N PHE A 41 -30.93 -51.78 -13.77
CA PHE A 41 -29.60 -52.35 -14.01
C PHE A 41 -29.71 -53.73 -14.68
N HIS A 42 -29.14 -53.90 -15.87
CA HIS A 42 -28.92 -55.23 -16.45
C HIS A 42 -27.52 -55.75 -16.07
N ARG A 43 -27.47 -56.95 -15.49
CA ARG A 43 -26.21 -57.65 -15.14
C ARG A 43 -25.57 -58.22 -16.40
N LEU A 44 -24.26 -58.04 -16.56
CA LEU A 44 -23.46 -58.77 -17.53
C LEU A 44 -22.62 -59.86 -16.84
N SER A 45 -22.61 -61.03 -17.49
CA SER A 45 -21.96 -62.27 -17.10
C SER A 45 -20.43 -62.12 -17.03
N SER A 46 -19.83 -62.82 -16.08
CA SER A 46 -18.45 -62.65 -15.62
C SER A 46 -17.58 -63.82 -16.09
N ASP A 47 -17.22 -63.91 -17.37
CA ASP A 47 -16.17 -64.82 -17.83
C ASP A 47 -15.52 -64.30 -19.12
N ASP A 48 -14.66 -63.28 -18.99
CA ASP A 48 -13.67 -62.97 -20.03
C ASP A 48 -12.46 -62.26 -19.42
N HIS A 49 -11.26 -62.82 -19.58
CA HIS A 49 -10.00 -62.32 -19.01
C HIS A 49 -9.59 -60.95 -19.57
N GLN A 50 -10.20 -60.50 -20.68
CA GLN A 50 -10.06 -59.14 -21.21
C GLN A 50 -10.85 -58.09 -20.38
N CYS A 51 -11.83 -58.52 -19.57
CA CYS A 51 -12.69 -57.63 -18.79
C CYS A 51 -12.05 -57.14 -17.47
N VAL A 52 -11.10 -57.89 -16.90
CA VAL A 52 -10.41 -57.49 -15.64
C VAL A 52 -9.45 -56.31 -15.89
N LYS A 53 -8.70 -56.36 -17.00
CA LYS A 53 -7.75 -55.30 -17.38
C LYS A 53 -8.47 -53.99 -17.78
N HIS A 54 -9.68 -54.10 -18.30
CA HIS A 54 -10.55 -52.95 -18.56
C HIS A 54 -11.22 -52.43 -17.28
N ARG A 55 -11.61 -53.31 -16.32
CA ARG A 55 -12.11 -52.91 -15.00
C ARG A 55 -11.09 -52.13 -14.18
N GLU A 56 -9.80 -52.49 -14.23
CA GLU A 56 -8.75 -51.74 -13.54
C GLU A 56 -8.46 -50.38 -14.20
N LYS A 57 -8.42 -50.33 -15.54
CA LYS A 57 -8.32 -49.06 -16.28
C LYS A 57 -9.52 -48.15 -16.05
N LEU A 58 -10.73 -48.71 -16.00
CA LEU A 58 -11.96 -47.96 -15.76
C LEU A 58 -12.05 -47.47 -14.30
N ARG A 59 -11.60 -48.27 -13.31
CA ARG A 59 -11.46 -47.85 -11.91
C ARG A 59 -10.44 -46.72 -11.75
N LEU A 60 -9.31 -46.79 -12.46
CA LEU A 60 -8.31 -45.73 -12.45
C LEU A 60 -8.82 -44.46 -13.14
N TYR A 61 -9.56 -44.61 -14.25
CA TYR A 61 -10.14 -43.48 -14.99
C TYR A 61 -11.27 -42.78 -14.21
N LEU A 62 -12.14 -43.54 -13.53
CA LEU A 62 -13.15 -43.00 -12.61
C LEU A 62 -12.51 -42.32 -11.39
N LEU A 63 -11.45 -42.89 -10.81
CA LEU A 63 -10.68 -42.23 -9.75
C LEU A 63 -10.07 -40.92 -10.24
N VAL A 64 -9.44 -40.90 -11.42
CA VAL A 64 -8.84 -39.67 -11.99
C VAL A 64 -9.89 -38.62 -12.33
N MET A 65 -11.07 -39.02 -12.84
CA MET A 65 -12.17 -38.08 -13.12
C MET A 65 -12.84 -37.55 -11.85
N VAL A 66 -13.05 -38.40 -10.83
CA VAL A 66 -13.64 -37.98 -9.55
C VAL A 66 -12.65 -37.11 -8.77
N LEU A 67 -11.37 -37.48 -8.69
CA LEU A 67 -10.34 -36.63 -8.10
C LEU A 67 -10.16 -35.34 -8.90
N GLY A 68 -10.28 -35.38 -10.22
CA GLY A 68 -10.24 -34.21 -11.10
C GLY A 68 -11.35 -33.20 -10.85
N GLN A 69 -12.60 -33.63 -10.64
CA GLN A 69 -13.69 -32.71 -10.29
C GLN A 69 -13.52 -32.11 -8.89
N TYR A 70 -12.96 -32.87 -7.93
CA TYR A 70 -12.65 -32.36 -6.60
C TYR A 70 -11.49 -31.35 -6.65
N ILE A 71 -10.46 -31.60 -7.46
CA ILE A 71 -9.36 -30.66 -7.69
C ILE A 71 -9.88 -29.38 -8.38
N PHE A 72 -10.77 -29.49 -9.37
CA PHE A 72 -11.37 -28.35 -10.06
C PHE A 72 -12.29 -27.53 -9.13
N ALA A 73 -13.10 -28.20 -8.30
CA ALA A 73 -13.95 -27.55 -7.31
C ALA A 73 -13.15 -26.89 -6.18
N ILE A 74 -12.08 -27.53 -5.69
CA ILE A 74 -11.15 -26.94 -4.71
C ILE A 74 -10.45 -25.72 -5.35
N SER A 75 -10.05 -25.79 -6.61
CA SER A 75 -9.44 -24.65 -7.33
C SER A 75 -10.39 -23.45 -7.45
N LEU A 76 -11.69 -23.68 -7.69
CA LEU A 76 -12.70 -22.61 -7.73
C LEU A 76 -12.94 -21.94 -6.38
N VAL A 77 -12.81 -22.67 -5.26
CA VAL A 77 -12.92 -22.10 -3.91
C VAL A 77 -11.69 -21.25 -3.55
N TYR A 78 -10.51 -21.55 -4.11
CA TYR A 78 -9.29 -20.74 -3.92
C TYR A 78 -9.27 -19.41 -4.70
N LEU A 79 -10.08 -19.24 -5.75
CA LEU A 79 -10.18 -17.96 -6.48
C LEU A 79 -11.09 -16.91 -5.81
N ALA A 80 -11.84 -17.27 -4.76
CA ALA A 80 -12.73 -16.36 -4.05
C ALA A 80 -12.06 -15.60 -2.89
N THR A 81 -10.80 -15.90 -2.55
CA THR A 81 -10.11 -15.23 -1.45
C THR A 81 -9.39 -13.96 -1.94
N GLY A 82 -10.04 -12.81 -1.72
CA GLY A 82 -9.34 -11.54 -1.46
C GLY A 82 -9.09 -10.59 -2.62
N ALA A 83 -10.13 -10.20 -3.37
CA ALA A 83 -10.06 -8.93 -4.09
C ALA A 83 -10.18 -7.79 -3.05
N TRP A 84 -9.06 -7.21 -2.65
CA TRP A 84 -9.03 -5.93 -1.95
C TRP A 84 -9.57 -4.88 -2.92
N ALA A 85 -10.89 -4.67 -2.92
CA ALA A 85 -11.51 -3.62 -3.71
C ALA A 85 -10.80 -2.30 -3.39
N GLN A 86 -10.32 -1.58 -4.39
CA GLN A 86 -9.73 -0.27 -4.17
C GLN A 86 -10.84 0.73 -3.84
N SER A 87 -10.58 1.64 -2.92
CA SER A 87 -11.47 2.75 -2.61
C SER A 87 -11.59 3.66 -3.83
N GLY A 88 -12.83 3.95 -4.24
CA GLY A 88 -13.11 4.78 -5.41
C GLY A 88 -12.59 6.22 -5.26
N ALA A 89 -12.65 6.97 -6.36
CA ALA A 89 -12.42 8.41 -6.32
C ALA A 89 -13.27 9.08 -5.23
N TRP A 90 -12.65 9.92 -4.40
CA TRP A 90 -13.29 10.65 -3.29
C TRP A 90 -13.91 9.79 -2.19
N GLN A 91 -13.65 8.48 -2.19
CA GLN A 91 -14.13 7.55 -1.16
C GLN A 91 -13.19 7.50 0.05
N GLN A 92 -13.72 7.02 1.18
CA GLN A 92 -12.91 6.82 2.38
C GLN A 92 -11.90 5.69 2.17
N CYS A 93 -10.65 5.95 2.53
CA CYS A 93 -9.53 5.03 2.36
C CYS A 93 -8.72 4.85 3.65
N GLY A 94 -9.19 5.37 4.78
CA GLY A 94 -8.46 5.27 6.04
C GLY A 94 -9.18 5.99 7.17
N GLY A 95 -8.63 5.84 8.37
CA GLY A 95 -9.16 6.38 9.62
C GLY A 95 -9.23 5.34 10.74
N ILE A 96 -9.14 5.79 11.99
CA ILE A 96 -9.36 4.96 13.18
C ILE A 96 -10.73 4.28 13.08
N GLY A 97 -10.73 2.96 13.15
CA GLY A 97 -11.94 2.13 13.03
C GLY A 97 -12.38 1.82 11.59
N TRP A 98 -11.66 2.30 10.56
CA TRP A 98 -11.95 1.96 9.17
C TRP A 98 -11.51 0.51 8.86
N THR A 99 -12.47 -0.35 8.52
CA THR A 99 -12.23 -1.74 8.11
C THR A 99 -12.35 -1.95 6.60
N GLY A 100 -12.53 -0.87 5.84
CA GLY A 100 -12.70 -0.91 4.40
C GLY A 100 -11.38 -0.86 3.64
N PRO A 101 -11.46 -0.68 2.30
CA PRO A 101 -10.30 -0.49 1.45
C PRO A 101 -9.36 0.61 1.91
N THR A 102 -8.05 0.33 1.98
CA THR A 102 -7.03 1.35 2.33
C THR A 102 -6.29 1.91 1.13
N THR A 103 -6.50 1.32 -0.05
CA THR A 103 -5.82 1.68 -1.29
C THR A 103 -6.81 2.35 -2.24
N CYS A 104 -6.44 3.47 -2.85
CA CYS A 104 -7.29 4.16 -3.82
C CYS A 104 -7.19 3.58 -5.23
N VAL A 105 -8.21 3.81 -6.06
CA VAL A 105 -8.17 3.54 -7.51
C VAL A 105 -7.02 4.30 -8.18
N ALA A 106 -6.53 3.77 -9.31
CA ALA A 106 -5.41 4.38 -10.03
C ALA A 106 -5.67 5.87 -10.35
N GLY A 107 -4.65 6.71 -10.13
CA GLY A 107 -4.74 8.18 -10.28
C GLY A 107 -5.24 8.91 -9.05
N TYR A 108 -5.58 8.20 -7.97
CA TYR A 108 -5.98 8.76 -6.68
C TYR A 108 -5.04 8.28 -5.57
N THR A 109 -4.78 9.15 -4.60
CA THR A 109 -3.94 8.91 -3.43
C THR A 109 -4.78 9.06 -2.17
N CYS A 110 -4.57 8.16 -1.20
CA CYS A 110 -5.26 8.25 0.08
C CYS A 110 -4.64 9.35 0.93
N VAL A 111 -5.40 10.41 1.20
CA VAL A 111 -4.95 11.57 1.97
C VAL A 111 -5.74 11.68 3.25
N SER A 112 -5.04 11.70 4.39
CA SER A 112 -5.66 11.84 5.69
C SER A 112 -6.26 13.23 5.86
N SER A 113 -7.53 13.32 6.26
CA SER A 113 -8.19 14.59 6.60
C SER A 113 -8.33 14.77 8.10
N ASN A 114 -8.55 13.69 8.84
CA ASN A 114 -8.56 13.67 10.30
C ASN A 114 -8.27 12.23 10.81
N PRO A 115 -8.04 12.02 12.12
CA PRO A 115 -7.66 10.70 12.64
C PRO A 115 -8.67 9.58 12.35
N TYR A 116 -9.94 9.91 12.11
CA TYR A 116 -11.01 8.95 11.85
C TYR A 116 -11.37 8.84 10.36
N PHE A 117 -10.75 9.64 9.49
CA PHE A 117 -11.14 9.75 8.08
C PHE A 117 -9.99 10.16 7.15
N SER A 118 -9.75 9.33 6.14
CA SER A 118 -8.85 9.62 5.00
C SER A 118 -9.61 9.44 3.70
N GLN A 119 -9.36 10.28 2.70
CA GLN A 119 -10.09 10.31 1.42
C GLN A 119 -9.17 10.11 0.22
N CYS A 120 -9.65 9.38 -0.79
CA CYS A 120 -8.99 9.26 -2.09
C CYS A 120 -9.12 10.54 -2.91
N ILE A 121 -8.03 11.28 -3.09
CA ILE A 121 -8.02 12.51 -3.90
C ILE A 121 -7.05 12.37 -5.10
N PRO A 122 -7.27 13.08 -6.22
CA PRO A 122 -6.39 12.98 -7.39
C PRO A 122 -4.94 13.31 -7.05
N GLY A 123 -4.01 12.39 -7.34
CA GLY A 123 -2.57 12.54 -7.09
C GLY A 123 -1.79 12.23 -8.37
N ASN A 124 -0.78 13.05 -8.67
CA ASN A 124 0.09 12.83 -9.83
C ASN A 124 0.86 11.49 -9.66
N PRO A 125 0.96 10.63 -10.68
CA PRO A 125 1.50 9.28 -10.51
C PRO A 125 3.00 9.33 -10.18
N THR A 126 3.37 8.81 -9.00
CA THR A 126 4.70 8.31 -8.65
C THR A 126 4.53 6.90 -8.07
N PRO A 127 5.54 6.02 -8.17
CA PRO A 127 5.32 4.60 -8.36
C PRO A 127 4.66 3.91 -7.16
N THR A 128 3.78 2.99 -7.51
CA THR A 128 2.92 2.17 -6.68
C THR A 128 3.70 1.42 -5.61
N SER A 129 3.39 1.64 -4.33
CA SER A 129 3.71 0.73 -3.23
C SER A 129 2.38 0.18 -2.69
N SER A 130 2.14 -1.10 -2.94
CA SER A 130 1.00 -1.89 -2.45
C SER A 130 1.21 -2.27 -0.97
N PRO A 131 0.17 -2.51 -0.16
CA PRO A 131 0.29 -2.63 1.29
C PRO A 131 0.56 -4.07 1.77
N GLY A 132 1.31 -4.18 2.87
CA GLY A 132 1.23 -5.31 3.80
C GLY A 132 2.46 -6.21 3.89
N GLY A 133 3.25 -6.03 4.96
CA GLY A 133 4.25 -6.98 5.39
C GLY A 133 5.14 -6.41 6.48
N THR A 134 4.89 -6.83 7.72
CA THR A 134 5.84 -6.73 8.84
C THR A 134 7.18 -7.28 8.36
N GLY A 135 8.08 -6.38 8.01
CA GLY A 135 9.36 -6.69 7.42
C GLY A 135 10.32 -5.62 7.86
N THR A 136 11.16 -5.98 8.82
CA THR A 136 12.43 -5.34 9.11
C THR A 136 13.09 -4.98 7.78
N THR A 137 13.05 -3.70 7.42
CA THR A 137 13.90 -3.16 6.37
C THR A 137 15.31 -3.18 6.94
N THR A 138 16.02 -4.27 6.70
CA THR A 138 17.47 -4.24 6.66
C THR A 138 17.84 -3.38 5.45
N SER A 139 17.81 -2.06 5.63
CA SER A 139 18.63 -1.19 4.81
C SER A 139 20.07 -1.61 5.10
N THR A 140 20.73 -2.22 4.12
CA THR A 140 22.18 -2.50 4.18
C THR A 140 23.00 -1.23 3.93
N GLY A 141 22.43 -0.06 4.18
CA GLY A 141 23.16 1.20 4.33
C GLY A 141 23.48 1.41 5.81
N PRO A 142 24.58 2.08 6.15
CA PRO A 142 24.82 2.46 7.54
C PRO A 142 23.59 3.23 8.05
N SER A 143 23.07 2.83 9.21
CA SER A 143 22.07 3.61 9.95
C SER A 143 22.59 5.05 10.06
N PRO A 144 21.83 6.06 9.59
CA PRO A 144 22.29 7.44 9.64
C PRO A 144 22.55 7.81 11.10
N THR A 145 23.76 8.27 11.39
CA THR A 145 24.14 8.68 12.74
C THR A 145 23.48 10.03 13.06
N GLY A 146 22.67 10.08 14.11
CA GLY A 146 22.01 11.30 14.58
C GLY A 146 20.59 11.06 15.04
N SER A 147 19.89 12.13 15.40
CA SER A 147 18.50 12.13 15.82
C SER A 147 17.67 12.97 14.86
N GLN A 148 16.48 12.51 14.52
CA GLN A 148 15.54 13.33 13.78
C GLN A 148 14.89 14.35 14.72
N ILE A 149 14.54 15.51 14.15
CA ILE A 149 13.78 16.55 14.83
C ILE A 149 12.45 16.65 14.10
N ARG A 150 11.32 16.61 14.82
CA ARG A 150 9.97 16.69 14.26
C ARG A 150 9.11 17.68 15.03
N SER A 151 7.98 18.08 14.46
CA SER A 151 6.94 18.77 15.22
C SER A 151 5.89 17.80 15.76
N ASP A 152 5.26 18.22 16.85
CA ASP A 152 4.22 17.51 17.57
C ASP A 152 2.84 18.20 17.48
N GLN A 153 2.74 19.28 16.68
CA GLN A 153 1.51 20.06 16.53
C GLN A 153 1.04 20.16 15.08
N ASP A 154 -0.28 20.17 14.91
CA ASP A 154 -0.92 20.48 13.63
C ASP A 154 -0.58 21.90 13.14
N PRO A 155 -0.50 22.13 11.82
CA PRO A 155 -0.77 21.19 10.71
C PRO A 155 0.43 20.31 10.34
N THR A 156 1.50 20.37 11.14
CA THR A 156 2.78 19.75 10.81
C THR A 156 3.05 18.49 11.63
N PHE A 157 2.07 17.95 12.35
CA PHE A 157 2.24 16.76 13.18
C PHE A 157 2.91 15.62 12.38
N HIS A 158 4.01 15.06 12.91
CA HIS A 158 4.89 14.10 12.23
C HIS A 158 5.58 14.61 10.95
N PHE A 159 5.83 15.92 10.86
CA PHE A 159 6.74 16.45 9.86
C PHE A 159 8.11 16.70 10.48
N TYR A 160 9.13 16.41 9.69
CA TYR A 160 10.51 16.33 10.14
C TYR A 160 11.33 17.47 9.56
N LEU A 161 12.30 17.94 10.34
CA LEU A 161 13.20 19.01 9.97
C LEU A 161 14.14 18.56 8.84
N GLN A 162 14.27 19.42 7.85
CA GLN A 162 15.02 19.15 6.62
C GLN A 162 15.73 20.43 6.16
N ASN A 163 16.82 20.25 5.42
CA ASN A 163 17.46 21.32 4.69
C ASN A 163 16.89 21.42 3.26
N SER A 164 16.27 22.55 2.95
CA SER A 164 15.82 22.90 1.59
C SER A 164 16.63 24.11 1.11
N ASN A 165 17.71 23.85 0.36
CA ASN A 165 18.58 24.87 -0.22
C ASN A 165 19.09 25.94 0.78
N GLY A 166 19.42 25.52 2.01
CA GLY A 166 19.88 26.41 3.08
C GLY A 166 18.76 26.93 3.98
N SER A 167 17.48 26.69 3.65
CA SER A 167 16.35 27.01 4.53
C SER A 167 15.93 25.79 5.34
N ALA A 168 15.60 26.01 6.61
CA ALA A 168 15.00 24.97 7.44
C ALA A 168 13.50 24.84 7.14
N VAL A 169 13.07 23.62 6.81
CA VAL A 169 11.67 23.30 6.54
C VAL A 169 11.24 22.05 7.28
N LEU A 170 9.94 21.93 7.57
CA LEU A 170 9.29 20.69 7.98
C LEU A 170 8.59 20.05 6.78
N GLY A 171 8.65 18.72 6.70
CA GLY A 171 7.90 17.95 5.70
C GLY A 171 8.06 16.43 5.91
N PRO A 172 7.87 15.61 4.86
CA PRO A 172 7.82 14.15 5.01
C PRO A 172 9.09 13.53 5.57
N GLU A 173 8.94 12.45 6.34
CA GLU A 173 10.03 11.71 6.98
C GLU A 173 11.12 11.24 6.00
N ALA A 174 10.72 10.84 4.78
CA ALA A 174 11.62 10.35 3.75
C ALA A 174 12.73 11.35 3.36
N SER A 175 12.52 12.64 3.65
CA SER A 175 13.45 13.73 3.34
C SER A 175 14.06 14.35 4.61
N SER A 176 13.81 13.74 5.78
CA SER A 176 14.29 14.21 7.08
C SER A 176 15.83 14.25 7.17
N GLY A 177 16.33 15.25 7.89
CA GLY A 177 17.71 15.27 8.36
C GLY A 177 17.91 14.46 9.64
N TYR A 178 19.11 13.89 9.79
CA TYR A 178 19.56 13.26 11.03
C TYR A 178 20.62 14.15 11.67
N PHE A 179 20.31 14.71 12.83
CA PHE A 179 21.07 15.80 13.42
C PHE A 179 21.94 15.31 14.58
N THR A 180 23.14 15.86 14.70
CA THR A 180 23.92 15.81 15.95
C THR A 180 23.54 17.03 16.79
N ILE A 181 23.11 16.79 18.03
CA ILE A 181 22.50 17.79 18.90
C ILE A 181 23.38 18.02 20.13
N GLY A 182 23.62 19.29 20.43
CA GLY A 182 24.39 19.78 21.58
C GLY A 182 24.17 21.28 21.69
N THR A 183 25.21 22.03 22.07
CA THR A 183 25.18 23.50 22.04
C THR A 183 25.00 24.05 20.62
N THR A 184 25.33 23.24 19.61
CA THR A 184 25.00 23.46 18.21
C THR A 184 24.17 22.29 17.69
N ILE A 185 23.27 22.53 16.73
CA ILE A 185 22.59 21.47 15.98
C ILE A 185 23.23 21.38 14.59
N SER A 186 23.77 20.22 14.23
CA SER A 186 24.45 20.03 12.94
C SER A 186 23.87 18.88 12.13
N LEU A 187 23.74 19.12 10.82
CA LEU A 187 23.38 18.16 9.80
C LEU A 187 24.67 17.67 9.11
N PRO A 188 25.07 16.40 9.25
CA PRO A 188 26.17 15.84 8.50
C PRO A 188 25.83 15.81 7.00
N SER A 189 26.83 15.95 6.14
CA SER A 189 26.63 15.83 4.69
C SER A 189 26.09 14.45 4.33
N SER A 190 25.00 14.42 3.56
CA SER A 190 24.40 13.21 3.01
C SER A 190 25.22 12.54 1.90
N SER A 191 26.33 13.14 1.45
CA SER A 191 27.15 12.67 0.32
C SER A 191 28.54 12.17 0.71
N GLY A 192 28.79 11.86 2.00
CA GLY A 192 30.12 11.40 2.46
C GLY A 192 31.22 12.45 2.35
N GLY A 193 30.86 13.71 2.08
CA GLY A 193 31.77 14.85 2.10
C GLY A 193 32.01 15.37 3.53
N THR A 194 33.11 16.08 3.73
CA THR A 194 33.54 16.66 5.03
C THR A 194 32.72 17.87 5.49
N GLY A 195 31.72 18.30 4.72
CA GLY A 195 30.90 19.47 5.04
C GLY A 195 29.84 19.19 6.09
N LYS A 196 29.78 20.00 7.15
CA LYS A 196 28.67 20.04 8.10
C LYS A 196 27.86 21.31 7.87
N LEU A 197 26.54 21.21 7.96
CA LEU A 197 25.68 22.38 8.03
C LEU A 197 25.17 22.51 9.46
N TYR A 198 25.06 23.74 9.94
CA TYR A 198 24.56 24.06 11.26
C TYR A 198 23.21 24.75 11.13
N LEU A 199 22.26 24.30 11.94
CA LEU A 199 20.99 24.98 12.10
C LEU A 199 21.24 26.25 12.91
N ASN A 200 20.90 27.38 12.31
CA ASN A 200 21.09 28.70 12.87
C ASN A 200 19.79 29.48 12.85
N VAL A 201 19.66 30.39 13.80
CA VAL A 201 18.60 31.39 13.84
C VAL A 201 19.15 32.64 13.17
N ASP A 202 18.56 33.04 12.04
CA ASP A 202 18.95 34.24 11.33
C ASP A 202 18.34 35.48 12.01
N LYS A 203 19.11 36.07 12.92
CA LYS A 203 18.74 37.26 13.70
C LYS A 203 19.09 38.58 13.00
N THR A 204 19.30 38.58 11.67
CA THR A 204 19.65 39.80 10.91
C THR A 204 18.57 40.87 10.96
N THR A 205 17.29 40.47 11.00
CA THR A 205 16.16 41.41 11.06
C THR A 205 15.66 41.54 12.50
N THR A 206 16.03 42.61 13.19
CA THR A 206 15.72 42.79 14.62
C THR A 206 14.41 43.56 14.90
N THR A 207 13.68 43.95 13.86
CA THR A 207 12.44 44.74 13.98
C THR A 207 11.18 43.88 14.09
N VAL A 208 11.32 42.57 14.01
CA VAL A 208 10.23 41.58 14.11
C VAL A 208 10.55 40.58 15.21
N SER A 209 9.51 39.95 15.75
CA SER A 209 9.60 38.95 16.82
C SER A 209 9.51 37.50 16.33
N TYR A 210 10.00 37.26 15.10
CA TYR A 210 10.24 35.94 14.53
C TYR A 210 11.55 35.95 13.73
N TYR A 211 12.28 34.83 13.70
CA TYR A 211 13.55 34.70 13.00
C TYR A 211 13.57 33.41 12.18
N PRO A 212 13.93 33.44 10.88
CA PRO A 212 14.00 32.23 10.08
C PRO A 212 15.10 31.30 10.58
N LEU A 213 14.82 29.99 10.54
CA LEU A 213 15.84 28.98 10.73
C LEU A 213 16.52 28.68 9.39
N VAL A 214 17.85 28.65 9.39
CA VAL A 214 18.68 28.47 8.19
C VAL A 214 19.78 27.45 8.45
N PHE A 215 20.25 26.80 7.40
CA PHE A 215 21.40 25.91 7.40
C PHE A 215 22.62 26.63 6.78
N GLY A 216 23.69 26.77 7.57
CA GLY A 216 24.94 27.39 7.13
C GLY A 216 26.17 26.54 7.43
N ALA A 217 27.29 26.78 6.76
CA ALA A 217 28.54 26.05 7.01
C ALA A 217 29.18 26.38 8.38
N THR A 218 28.77 27.47 9.01
CA THR A 218 29.26 27.94 10.31
C THR A 218 28.13 27.94 11.33
N ALA A 219 28.40 27.49 12.56
CA ALA A 219 27.47 27.62 13.68
C ALA A 219 27.48 29.06 14.20
N THR A 220 26.42 29.82 13.93
CA THR A 220 26.19 31.15 14.49
C THR A 220 25.26 31.11 15.69
N THR A 221 24.39 30.11 15.78
CA THR A 221 23.63 29.77 16.99
C THR A 221 24.37 28.66 17.74
N THR A 222 24.74 28.95 18.99
CA THR A 222 25.63 28.08 19.81
C THR A 222 25.09 27.82 21.21
N ASP A 223 23.83 28.14 21.40
CA ASP A 223 23.07 28.04 22.62
C ASP A 223 21.82 27.17 22.42
N TRP A 224 21.83 26.30 21.41
CA TRP A 224 20.83 25.23 21.31
C TRP A 224 20.91 24.31 22.53
N GLY A 225 19.78 23.72 22.88
CA GLY A 225 19.69 22.76 23.97
C GLY A 225 18.43 21.93 23.90
N LEU A 226 18.26 21.08 24.92
CA LEU A 226 17.09 20.23 25.10
C LEU A 226 16.47 20.49 26.48
N GLU A 227 15.15 20.60 26.51
CA GLU A 227 14.34 20.44 27.72
C GLU A 227 13.50 19.18 27.57
N GLY A 228 13.95 18.09 28.19
CA GLY A 228 13.42 16.75 27.87
C GLY A 228 13.81 16.37 26.45
N ASP A 229 12.83 16.21 25.57
CA ASP A 229 13.01 15.97 24.13
C ASP A 229 12.79 17.24 23.29
N THR A 230 12.41 18.36 23.90
CA THR A 230 12.05 19.60 23.21
C THR A 230 13.30 20.40 22.87
N ILE A 231 13.43 20.83 21.62
CA ILE A 231 14.48 21.70 21.12
C ILE A 231 14.24 23.12 21.61
N ILE A 232 15.27 23.74 22.20
CA ILE A 232 15.21 25.12 22.70
C ILE A 232 16.46 25.93 22.33
N GLU A 233 16.36 27.25 22.20
CA GLU A 233 17.50 28.13 22.52
C GLU A 233 17.53 28.27 24.05
N THR A 234 18.72 28.24 24.64
CA THR A 234 18.92 28.30 26.09
C THR A 234 19.18 29.72 26.59
N ASN A 235 19.60 30.66 25.73
CA ASN A 235 19.95 32.01 26.16
C ASN A 235 19.62 33.11 25.12
N PRO A 236 18.47 33.82 25.26
CA PRO A 236 17.44 33.57 26.26
C PRO A 236 16.69 32.27 25.96
N ARG A 237 16.08 31.67 26.98
CA ARG A 237 15.28 30.46 26.81
C ARG A 237 14.13 30.71 25.83
N GLN A 238 14.10 30.01 24.69
CA GLN A 238 13.03 30.06 23.68
C GLN A 238 12.73 28.65 23.15
N LEU A 239 11.45 28.29 23.12
CA LEU A 239 10.97 26.97 22.67
C LEU A 239 9.79 27.05 21.69
N ASN A 240 9.35 28.27 21.39
CA ASN A 240 8.22 28.50 20.49
C ASN A 240 8.75 28.66 19.07
N PHE A 241 8.21 27.87 18.16
CA PHE A 241 8.49 27.97 16.75
C PHE A 241 7.21 28.29 15.99
N LEU A 242 7.36 28.91 14.83
CA LEU A 242 6.29 29.06 13.85
C LEU A 242 6.59 28.15 12.66
N THR A 243 5.57 27.43 12.22
CA THR A 243 5.56 26.75 10.93
C THR A 243 4.62 27.46 9.98
N CYS A 244 5.14 27.87 8.84
CA CYS A 244 4.39 28.65 7.85
C CYS A 244 4.27 27.88 6.53
N ALA A 245 3.06 27.84 5.96
CA ALA A 245 2.82 27.16 4.70
C ALA A 245 3.70 27.74 3.58
N THR A 246 4.32 26.85 2.80
CA THR A 246 5.06 27.22 1.60
C THR A 246 4.18 27.07 0.35
N THR A 247 4.73 27.39 -0.82
CA THR A 247 4.08 27.09 -2.11
C THR A 247 4.04 25.58 -2.38
N ASN A 248 4.90 24.80 -1.73
CA ASN A 248 4.92 23.35 -1.83
C ASN A 248 4.00 22.77 -0.75
N THR A 249 2.97 22.05 -1.18
CA THR A 249 2.06 21.36 -0.25
C THR A 249 2.84 20.33 0.56
N GLY A 250 2.53 20.24 1.86
CA GLY A 250 3.25 19.34 2.77
C GLY A 250 4.67 19.80 3.14
N VAL A 251 5.05 21.05 2.81
CA VAL A 251 6.31 21.66 3.24
C VAL A 251 6.05 22.99 3.92
N TYR A 252 6.63 23.17 5.10
CA TYR A 252 6.43 24.35 5.95
C TYR A 252 7.78 24.98 6.30
N SER A 253 7.91 26.30 6.15
CA SER A 253 9.08 27.03 6.62
C SER A 253 9.04 27.17 8.14
N VAL A 254 10.21 27.10 8.79
CA VAL A 254 10.33 27.14 10.25
C VAL A 254 10.98 28.44 10.71
N TYR A 255 10.42 29.04 11.75
CA TYR A 255 10.93 30.26 12.38
C TYR A 255 10.97 30.08 13.90
N LEU A 256 11.97 30.67 14.56
CA LEU A 256 11.95 30.85 16.01
C LEU A 256 11.07 32.05 16.32
N GLN A 257 10.15 31.91 17.26
CA GLN A 257 9.25 32.98 17.66
C GLN A 257 9.62 33.51 19.03
N THR A 258 9.90 34.80 19.12
CA THR A 258 10.27 35.50 20.36
C THR A 258 9.19 36.48 20.85
N GLY A 259 8.10 36.61 20.09
CA GLY A 259 6.96 37.46 20.40
C GLY A 259 5.73 37.05 19.58
N ASN A 260 4.98 38.00 19.03
CA ASN A 260 3.68 37.73 18.40
C ASN A 260 3.64 38.00 16.89
N ASP A 261 4.73 38.49 16.31
CA ASP A 261 4.78 38.73 14.87
C ASP A 261 4.82 37.42 14.10
N THR A 262 4.26 37.44 12.89
CA THR A 262 4.34 36.32 11.94
C THR A 262 4.80 36.83 10.57
N PRO A 263 5.48 36.00 9.76
CA PRO A 263 5.84 36.36 8.39
C PRO A 263 4.65 36.89 7.58
N PRO A 264 4.76 38.07 6.94
CA PRO A 264 3.66 38.69 6.23
C PRO A 264 3.22 37.85 5.02
N GLY A 265 1.90 37.73 4.82
CA GLY A 265 1.33 36.98 3.71
C GLY A 265 1.48 35.46 3.83
N LYS A 266 1.84 34.94 5.01
CA LYS A 266 1.94 33.51 5.28
C LYS A 266 0.90 33.09 6.32
N THR A 267 0.34 31.90 6.14
CA THR A 267 -0.43 31.23 7.18
C THR A 267 0.54 30.45 8.05
N CYS A 268 0.64 30.84 9.32
CA CYS A 268 1.56 30.26 10.27
C CYS A 268 0.82 29.71 11.48
N SER A 269 1.35 28.64 12.05
CA SER A 269 0.88 28.01 13.28
C SER A 269 2.05 27.88 14.26
N LEU A 270 1.76 28.07 15.54
CA LEU A 270 2.69 27.77 16.62
C LEU A 270 2.98 26.26 16.64
N THR A 271 4.24 25.92 16.86
CA THR A 271 4.68 24.54 17.00
C THR A 271 5.83 24.44 17.98
N SER A 272 6.03 23.24 18.51
CA SER A 272 7.24 22.85 19.23
C SER A 272 8.02 21.84 18.40
N LEU A 273 9.34 21.84 18.55
CA LEU A 273 10.23 20.90 17.88
C LEU A 273 10.75 19.91 18.90
N HIS A 274 10.65 18.62 18.60
CA HIS A 274 11.00 17.52 19.50
C HIS A 274 11.94 16.56 18.80
N LEU A 275 12.75 15.85 19.60
CA LEU A 275 13.41 14.65 19.12
C LEU A 275 12.38 13.61 18.74
N ASP A 276 12.65 12.84 17.70
CA ASP A 276 11.82 11.69 17.44
C ASP A 276 12.03 10.64 18.54
N CYS A 277 10.92 10.09 19.05
CA CYS A 277 10.99 9.01 20.02
C CYS A 277 11.48 7.79 19.24
N LEU A 278 12.76 7.44 19.38
CA LEU A 278 13.28 6.16 18.90
C LEU A 278 12.52 5.05 19.63
N CYS A 279 11.47 4.54 19.00
CA CYS A 279 10.65 3.43 19.49
C CYS A 279 11.34 2.09 19.21
#